data_AF-A0A820S5B5-F1
#
_entry.id   AF-A0A820S5B5-F1
#
_cell.length_a   1.000
_cell.length_b   1.000
_cell.length_c   1.000
_cell.angle_alpha   90.00
_cell.angle_beta   90.00
_cell.angle_gamma   90.00
#
_symmetry.space_group_name_H-M   'P 1'
#
loop_
_entity.id
_entity.type
_entity.pdbx_description
1 polymer ?
#
loop_
_entity_poly.entity_id
_entity_poly.type
_entity_poly.pdbx_seq_one_letter_code
_entity_poly.pdbx_strand_id
1 'polypeptide(L)' 'RVKLMTNEIVQIVRCLNPWGNEVEWKGAWSDGDLNNWNKVDQHTREQLHYQKQADGEFW' A
#
# COMPACT_ATOMS: atom_id res chain seq x y z
N ARG A 1 -5.45 -0.50 -10.32
CA ARG A 1 -5.81 -1.94 -10.27
C ARG A 1 -4.51 -2.69 -10.10
N VAL A 2 -4.40 -3.54 -9.09
CA VAL A 2 -3.19 -4.29 -8.76
C VAL A 2 -3.50 -5.77 -8.98
N LYS A 3 -2.64 -6.45 -9.75
CA LYS A 3 -2.75 -7.89 -9.97
C LYS A 3 -1.94 -8.60 -8.88
N LEU A 4 -2.58 -9.46 -8.11
CA LEU A 4 -1.92 -10.27 -7.10
C LEU A 4 -1.26 -11.50 -7.76
N MET A 5 -0.34 -12.14 -7.04
CA MET A 5 0.28 -13.40 -7.48
C MET A 5 -0.76 -14.52 -7.68
N THR A 6 -1.92 -14.44 -7.03
CA THR A 6 -3.06 -15.35 -7.22
C THR A 6 -3.83 -15.14 -8.54
N ASN A 7 -3.44 -14.17 -9.37
CA ASN A 7 -4.18 -13.63 -10.52
C ASN A 7 -5.48 -12.88 -10.18
N GLU A 8 -5.82 -12.71 -8.90
CA GLU A 8 -6.88 -11.81 -8.47
C GLU A 8 -6.49 -10.35 -8.78
N ILE A 9 -7.48 -9.53 -9.15
CA ILE A 9 -7.29 -8.10 -9.39
C ILE A 9 -8.02 -7.31 -8.31
N VAL A 10 -7.29 -6.48 -7.59
CA VAL A 10 -7.82 -5.60 -6.55
C VAL A 10 -7.74 -4.13 -6.97
N GLN A 11 -8.60 -3.30 -6.38
CA GLN A 11 -8.60 -1.86 -6.55
C GLN A 11 -8.26 -1.21 -5.21
N ILE A 12 -7.20 -0.41 -5.19
CA ILE A 12 -6.71 0.34 -4.04
C ILE A 12 -6.48 1.79 -4.47
N VAL A 13 -6.49 2.72 -3.52
CA VAL A 13 -6.40 4.16 -3.77
C VAL A 13 -5.30 4.72 -2.89
N ARG A 14 -4.36 5.42 -3.50
CA ARG A 14 -3.33 6.14 -2.76
C ARG A 14 -3.87 7.47 -2.25
N CYS A 15 -3.70 7.72 -0.96
CA CYS A 15 -4.08 8.95 -0.30
C CYS A 15 -2.84 9.57 0.38
N LEU A 16 -2.85 10.89 0.49
CA LEU A 16 -1.86 11.64 1.27
C LEU A 16 -2.59 12.48 2.31
N ASN A 17 -2.34 12.22 3.59
CA ASN A 17 -2.74 13.10 4.67
C ASN A 17 -1.83 14.35 4.66
N PRO A 18 -2.38 15.57 4.46
CA PRO A 18 -1.58 16.79 4.41
C PRO A 18 -0.80 17.13 5.68
N TRP A 19 -1.07 16.45 6.81
CA TRP A 19 -0.29 16.62 8.04
C TRP A 19 1.13 16.08 7.94
N GLY A 20 1.42 15.20 6.98
CA GLY A 20 2.78 14.76 6.71
C GLY A 20 3.40 13.95 7.85
N ASN A 21 2.59 13.20 8.60
CA ASN A 21 2.99 12.54 9.83
C ASN A 21 2.37 11.14 9.95
N GLU A 22 2.62 10.46 11.07
CA GLU A 22 2.22 9.08 11.34
C GLU A 22 0.70 8.84 11.41
N VAL A 23 -0.12 9.87 11.22
CA VAL A 23 -1.57 9.73 11.15
C VAL A 23 -1.98 9.23 9.76
N GLU A 24 -1.79 7.94 9.58
CA GLU A 24 -2.06 7.20 8.35
C GLU A 24 -3.14 6.14 8.55
N TRP A 25 -3.63 5.59 7.44
CA TRP A 25 -4.52 4.44 7.45
C TRP A 25 -3.84 3.21 8.07
N LYS A 26 -4.55 2.48 8.93
CA LYS A 26 -4.04 1.29 9.66
C LYS A 26 -4.72 -0.02 9.29
N GLY A 27 -5.59 0.02 8.27
CA GLY A 27 -6.37 -1.13 7.82
C GLY A 27 -5.71 -1.91 6.70
N ALA A 28 -6.53 -2.59 5.90
CA ALA A 28 -6.07 -3.29 4.72
C ALA A 28 -5.34 -2.32 3.77
N TRP A 29 -4.19 -2.75 3.24
CA TRP A 29 -3.31 -1.98 2.35
C TRP A 29 -2.53 -0.83 3.00
N SER A 30 -2.61 -0.67 4.32
CA SER A 30 -1.69 0.21 5.05
C SER A 30 -0.22 -0.24 4.97
N ASP A 31 0.69 0.65 5.33
CA ASP A 31 2.13 0.42 5.46
C ASP A 31 2.51 -0.76 6.38
N GLY A 32 1.63 -1.08 7.34
CA GLY A 32 1.81 -2.20 8.26
C GLY A 32 1.27 -3.54 7.76
N ASP A 33 0.47 -3.56 6.69
CA ASP A 33 -0.28 -4.73 6.25
C ASP A 33 0.54 -5.67 5.35
N LEU A 34 1.55 -6.30 5.94
CA LEU A 34 2.40 -7.27 5.25
C LEU A 34 1.60 -8.43 4.65
N ASN A 35 0.42 -8.75 5.18
CA ASN A 35 -0.40 -9.84 4.67
C ASN A 35 -0.94 -9.56 3.26
N ASN A 36 -1.36 -8.32 2.98
CA ASN A 36 -1.78 -7.96 1.62
C ASN A 36 -0.59 -7.60 0.73
N TRP A 37 0.42 -6.90 1.24
CA TRP A 37 1.60 -6.55 0.45
C TRP A 37 2.43 -7.75 0.01
N ASN A 38 2.51 -8.82 0.81
CA ASN A 38 3.19 -10.06 0.41
C ASN A 38 2.45 -10.84 -0.69
N LYS A 39 1.21 -10.46 -1.05
CA LYS A 39 0.48 -11.04 -2.20
C LYS A 39 0.78 -10.31 -3.51
N VAL A 40 1.45 -9.16 -3.45
CA VAL A 40 1.87 -8.36 -4.60
C VAL A 40 3.33 -8.72 -4.92
N ASP A 41 3.62 -8.97 -6.19
CA ASP A 41 5.00 -9.24 -6.61
C ASP A 41 5.90 -8.01 -6.36
N GLN A 42 7.21 -8.24 -6.28
CA GLN A 42 8.16 -7.18 -5.95
C GLN A 42 8.14 -6.03 -6.97
N HIS A 43 8.08 -6.33 -8.26
CA HIS A 43 8.09 -5.32 -9.31
C HIS A 43 6.86 -4.41 -9.22
N THR A 44 5.68 -4.99 -9.01
CA THR A 44 4.46 -4.21 -8.81
C THR A 44 4.51 -3.39 -7.52
N ARG A 45 5.07 -3.89 -6.42
CA ARG A 45 5.25 -3.09 -5.19
C ARG A 45 6.15 -1.87 -5.41
N GLU A 46 7.25 -2.04 -6.15
CA GLU A 46 8.14 -0.95 -6.52
C GLU A 46 7.44 0.10 -7.40
N GLN A 47 6.62 -0.33 -8.37
CA GLN A 47 5.80 0.56 -9.20
C GLN A 47 4.72 1.31 -8.40
N LEU A 48 4.20 0.70 -7.33
CA LEU A 48 3.25 1.32 -6.41
C LEU A 48 3.96 2.20 -5.37
N HIS A 49 5.28 2.33 -5.41
CA HIS A 49 6.06 3.07 -4.41
C HIS A 49 5.69 2.67 -2.96
N TYR A 50 5.34 1.40 -2.73
CA TYR A 50 5.04 0.93 -1.38
C TYR A 50 6.30 1.02 -0.52
N GLN A 51 6.21 1.80 0.55
CA GLN A 51 7.25 1.98 1.54
C GLN A 51 6.57 2.05 2.90
N LYS A 52 7.23 1.56 3.95
CA LYS A 52 6.73 1.72 5.31
C LYS A 52 7.30 3.01 5.87
N GLN A 53 6.53 4.09 5.81
CA GLN A 53 6.93 5.41 6.29
C GLN A 53 5.91 5.94 7.32
N ALA A 54 6.15 7.17 7.77
CA ALA A 54 5.28 7.89 8.70
C ALA A 54 5.17 9.34 8.19
N ASP A 55 4.83 9.46 6.92
CA ASP A 55 4.85 10.68 6.11
C ASP A 55 3.44 11.10 5.67
N GLY A 56 2.41 10.38 6.07
CA GLY A 56 1.01 10.63 5.73
C GLY A 56 0.58 9.99 4.41
N GLU A 57 1.47 9.36 3.63
CA GLU A 57 1.13 8.65 2.40
C GLU A 57 0.73 7.20 2.72
N PHE A 58 -0.40 6.74 2.18
CA PHE A 58 -0.83 5.36 2.35
C PHE A 58 -1.72 4.90 1.19
N TRP A 59 -1.90 3.59 1.09
CA TRP A 59 -2.76 2.91 0.12
C TRP A 59 -4.07 2.38 0.72
#